data_AF-A0A845S664-F1
#
_entry.id   AF-A0A845S664-F1
#
_cell.length_a   1.000
_cell.length_b   1.000
_cell.length_c   1.000
_cell.angle_alpha   90.00
_cell.angle_beta   90.00
_cell.angle_gamma   90.00
#
_symmetry.space_group_name_H-M   'P 1'
#
loop_
_entity.id
_entity.type
_entity.pdbx_description
1 polymer ?
#
loop_
_entity_poly.entity_id
_entity_poly.type
_entity_poly.pdbx_seq_one_letter_code
_entity_poly.pdbx_strand_id
1 'polypeptide(L)' 'VQSIMPLSNGGGLRLTTAKYYLPSGETIEEIGVQPDIKVEQQKDNFKINDPTNDNQLIYALKLLKAS' A
#
# COMPACT_ATOMS: atom_id res chain seq x y z
N VAL A 1 10.48 8.70 3.97
CA VAL A 1 11.84 8.49 3.40
C VAL A 1 12.77 8.02 4.49
N GLN A 2 13.73 7.14 4.18
CA GLN A 2 14.69 6.64 5.16
C GLN A 2 16.13 6.81 4.67
N SER A 3 17.04 7.03 5.61
CA SER A 3 18.48 7.11 5.39
C SER A 3 19.21 6.09 6.25
N ILE A 4 20.38 5.64 5.78
CA ILE A 4 21.28 4.75 6.52
C ILE A 4 22.52 5.55 6.93
N MET A 5 22.82 5.56 8.23
CA MET A 5 24.01 6.20 8.81
C MET A 5 24.99 5.11 9.28
N PRO A 6 26.16 4.95 8.65
CA PRO A 6 27.14 3.96 9.08
C PRO A 6 27.78 4.36 10.42
N LEU A 7 28.08 3.36 11.25
CA LEU A 7 28.73 3.51 12.55
C LEU A 7 30.19 3.04 12.46
N SER A 8 31.04 3.60 13.32
CA SER A 8 32.49 3.31 13.34
C SER A 8 32.84 1.85 13.65
N ASN A 9 31.94 1.12 14.29
CA ASN A 9 32.09 -0.31 14.59
C ASN A 9 31.63 -1.25 13.45
N GLY A 10 31.32 -0.72 12.27
CA GLY A 10 30.80 -1.48 11.13
C GLY A 10 29.29 -1.75 11.16
N GLY A 11 28.57 -1.25 12.16
CA GLY A 11 27.11 -1.24 12.18
C GLY A 11 26.50 -0.10 11.36
N GLY A 12 25.17 0.01 11.35
CA GLY A 12 24.46 1.12 10.69
C GLY A 12 23.10 1.42 11.33
N LEU A 13 22.73 2.70 11.38
CA LEU A 13 21.44 3.17 11.86
C LEU A 13 20.52 3.48 10.67
N ARG A 14 19.31 2.92 10.66
CA ARG A 14 18.27 3.28 9.69
C ARG A 14 17.30 4.25 10.35
N LEU A 15 17.17 5.46 9.80
CA LEU A 15 16.33 6.51 10.36
C LEU A 15 15.34 7.02 9.32
N THR A 16 14.08 7.21 9.73
CA THR A 16 13.10 7.95 8.92
C THR A 16 13.44 9.43 8.96
N THR A 17 13.72 10.02 7.80
CA THR A 17 14.17 11.41 7.66
C THR A 17 13.13 12.34 7.05
N ALA A 18 12.04 11.78 6.52
CA ALA A 18 10.94 12.57 5.99
C ALA A 18 9.62 11.80 6.01
N LYS A 19 8.52 12.55 6.10
CA LYS A 19 7.15 12.06 5.98
C LYS A 19 6.61 12.31 4.58
N TYR A 20 5.65 11.49 4.16
CA TYR A 20 4.90 11.70 2.93
C TYR A 20 3.51 12.23 3.25
N TYR A 21 3.05 13.19 2.44
CA TYR A 21 1.75 13.83 2.60
C TYR A 21 0.94 13.73 1.31
N LEU A 22 -0.37 13.57 1.45
CA LEU A 22 -1.34 13.72 0.39
C LEU A 22 -1.40 15.19 -0.06
N PRO A 23 -1.91 15.49 -1.27
CA PRO A 23 -2.20 16.87 -1.69
C PRO A 23 -3.14 17.61 -0.73
N SER A 24 -3.98 16.89 0.03
CA SER A 24 -4.81 17.42 1.10
C SER A 24 -4.01 17.94 2.31
N GLY A 25 -2.72 17.60 2.40
CA GLY A 25 -1.86 17.92 3.54
C GLY A 25 -1.87 16.86 4.65
N GLU A 26 -2.63 15.78 4.50
CA GLU A 26 -2.68 14.67 5.46
C GLU A 26 -1.47 13.73 5.30
N THR A 27 -0.93 13.23 6.40
CA THR A 27 0.19 12.28 6.38
C THR A 27 -0.31 10.87 6.10
N ILE A 28 0.39 10.14 5.24
CA ILE A 28 0.13 8.70 5.00
C ILE A 28 0.88 7.79 5.99
N GLU A 29 1.89 8.33 6.68
CA GLU A 29 2.63 7.56 7.68
C GLU A 29 1.70 7.20 8.85
N GLU A 30 1.77 5.94 9.32
CA GLU A 30 0.93 5.30 10.34
C GLU A 30 -0.56 5.12 9.99
N ILE A 31 -1.15 6.00 9.17
CA ILE A 31 -2.60 6.00 8.88
C ILE A 31 -2.93 5.23 7.59
N GLY A 32 -2.02 5.24 6.61
CA GLY A 32 -2.27 4.70 5.28
C GLY A 32 -3.20 5.59 4.45
N VAL A 33 -3.80 5.00 3.41
CA VAL A 33 -4.78 5.67 2.54
C VAL A 33 -6.07 4.88 2.60
N GLN A 34 -7.18 5.54 2.93
CA GLN A 34 -8.49 4.90 2.94
C GLN A 34 -8.99 4.71 1.51
N PRO A 35 -9.48 3.52 1.14
CA PRO A 35 -10.09 3.32 -0.16
C PRO A 35 -11.46 4.00 -0.20
N ASP A 36 -11.79 4.62 -1.33
CA ASP A 36 -13.15 5.14 -1.56
C ASP A 36 -14.20 4.02 -1.54
N ILE A 37 -13.81 2.84 -2.03
CA ILE A 37 -14.64 1.62 -2.05
C ILE A 37 -13.85 0.47 -1.44
N LYS A 38 -14.26 0.02 -0.26
CA LYS A 38 -13.66 -1.12 0.43
C LYS A 38 -14.24 -2.43 -0.11
N VAL A 39 -13.38 -3.36 -0.51
CA VAL A 39 -13.76 -4.72 -0.95
C VAL A 39 -12.95 -5.73 -0.15
N GLU A 40 -13.58 -6.40 0.80
CA GLU A 40 -12.92 -7.43 1.62
C GLU A 40 -12.54 -8.64 0.76
N GLN A 41 -11.37 -9.23 1.04
CA GLN A 41 -10.94 -10.45 0.38
C GLN A 41 -11.79 -11.63 0.88
N GLN A 42 -12.41 -12.37 -0.05
CA GLN A 42 -13.36 -13.45 0.29
C GLN A 42 -12.73 -14.84 0.36
N LYS A 43 -11.56 -15.04 -0.26
CA LYS A 43 -10.89 -16.34 -0.35
C LYS A 43 -9.48 -16.25 0.22
N ASP A 44 -9.10 -17.24 1.02
CA ASP A 44 -7.76 -17.32 1.62
C ASP A 44 -6.68 -17.79 0.63
N ASN A 45 -7.09 -18.35 -0.51
CA ASN A 45 -6.19 -18.92 -1.52
C ASN A 45 -5.82 -17.90 -2.61
N PHE A 46 -5.36 -16.71 -2.22
CA PHE A 46 -4.87 -15.74 -3.19
C PHE A 46 -3.70 -16.32 -4.01
N LYS A 47 -3.81 -16.24 -5.34
CA LYS A 47 -2.76 -16.60 -6.27
C LYS A 47 -2.43 -15.38 -7.12
N ILE A 48 -1.14 -15.05 -7.20
CA ILE A 48 -0.65 -14.00 -8.09
C ILE A 48 -1.04 -14.37 -9.52
N ASN A 49 -1.58 -13.41 -10.27
CA ASN A 49 -2.05 -13.57 -11.65
C ASN A 49 -3.21 -14.56 -11.84
N ASP A 50 -4.07 -14.75 -10.82
CA ASP A 50 -5.31 -15.52 -10.96
C ASP A 50 -6.53 -14.58 -11.03
N PRO A 51 -6.92 -14.11 -12.24
CA PRO A 51 -8.03 -13.17 -12.39
C PRO A 51 -9.40 -13.80 -12.10
N THR A 52 -9.47 -15.13 -11.95
CA THR A 52 -10.74 -15.83 -11.71
C THR A 52 -11.09 -15.92 -10.23
N ASN A 53 -10.08 -15.90 -9.36
CA ASN A 53 -10.27 -16.04 -7.92
C ASN A 53 -10.12 -14.74 -7.14
N ASP A 54 -9.67 -13.65 -7.77
CA ASP A 54 -9.56 -12.33 -7.16
C ASP A 54 -10.88 -11.55 -7.26
N ASN A 55 -11.63 -11.51 -6.16
CA ASN A 55 -12.90 -10.78 -6.09
C ASN A 55 -12.72 -9.26 -6.17
N GLN A 56 -11.58 -8.71 -5.74
CA GLN A 56 -11.29 -7.28 -5.79
C GLN A 56 -11.04 -6.85 -7.25
N LEU A 57 -10.29 -7.65 -8.01
CA LEU A 57 -10.06 -7.42 -9.43
C LEU A 57 -11.36 -7.48 -10.25
N ILE A 58 -12.18 -8.51 -10.04
CA ILE A 58 -13.46 -8.66 -10.74
C ILE A 58 -14.37 -7.45 -10.48
N TYR A 59 -14.42 -6.98 -9.23
CA TYR A 59 -15.19 -5.81 -8.86
C TYR A 59 -14.66 -4.52 -9.51
N ALA A 60 -13.35 -4.31 -9.52
CA ALA A 60 -12.74 -3.16 -10.20
C ALA A 60 -13.06 -3.14 -11.71
N LEU A 61 -12.96 -4.29 -12.39
CA LEU A 61 -13.33 -4.41 -13.81
C LEU A 61 -14.80 -4.09 -14.06
N LYS A 62 -15.69 -4.48 -13.15
CA LYS A 62 -17.12 -4.15 -13.23
C LYS A 62 -17.34 -2.64 -13.13
N LEU A 63 -16.68 -1.96 -12.20
CA LEU A 63 -16.78 -0.49 -12.05
C LEU A 63 -16.27 0.24 -13.28
N LEU A 64 -15.11 -0.16 -13.81
CA LEU A 64 -14.51 0.47 -14.98
C LEU A 64 -15.37 0.33 -16.25
N LYS A 65 -16.04 -0.82 -16.43
CA LYS A 65 -16.95 -1.03 -17.59
C LYS A 65 -18.30 -0.34 -17.45
N ALA A 66 -18.68 0.03 -16.22
CA ALA A 66 -19.93 0.73 -15.94
C ALA A 66 -19.80 2.27 -16.03
N SER A 67 -18.55 2.76 -16.18
CA SER A 67 -18.21 4.17 -16.39
C SER A 67 -18.08 4.45 -17.89
#